data_AF-A0A527ZXP1-F1
#
_entry.id   AF-A0A527ZXP1-F1
#
_cell.length_a   1.000
_cell.length_b   1.000
_cell.length_c   1.000
_cell.angle_alpha   90.00
_cell.angle_beta   90.00
_cell.angle_gamma   90.00
#
_symmetry.space_group_name_H-M   'P 1'
#
loop_
_entity.id
_entity.type
_entity.pdbx_description
1 polymer ?
#
loop_
_entity_poly.entity_id
_entity_poly.type
_entity_poly.pdbx_seq_one_letter_code
_entity_poly.pdbx_strand_id
1 'polypeptide(L)' 'MEPKLVATPPGGEDWIHELKLDGYRSQIVINGPEDIRVFTKSGADWTTKFKG' A
#
# COMPACT_ATOMS: atom_id res chain seq x y z
N MET A 1 -3.71 11.24 3.28
CA MET A 1 -2.48 11.88 2.79
C MET A 1 -2.20 11.29 1.41
N GLU A 2 -2.16 12.11 0.37
CA GLU A 2 -1.82 11.65 -0.99
C GLU A 2 -0.41 12.15 -1.36
N PRO A 3 0.39 11.35 -2.08
CA PRO A 3 1.72 11.77 -2.50
C PRO A 3 1.62 12.98 -3.45
N LYS A 4 2.46 13.99 -3.21
CA LYS A 4 2.57 15.16 -4.08
C LYS A 4 3.67 14.91 -5.10
N LEU A 5 3.34 15.03 -6.38
CA LEU A 5 4.33 14.97 -7.45
C LEU A 5 5.25 16.20 -7.36
N VAL A 6 6.55 15.96 -7.34
CA VAL A 6 7.61 16.98 -7.29
C VAL A 6 8.65 16.72 -8.38
N ALA A 7 9.34 17.77 -8.83
CA ALA A 7 10.30 17.67 -9.93
C ALA A 7 11.61 16.97 -9.53
N THR A 8 11.98 17.01 -8.24
CA THR A 8 13.20 16.42 -7.71
C THR A 8 12.84 15.68 -6.42
N PRO A 9 13.36 14.45 -6.20
CA PRO A 9 13.13 13.75 -4.95
C PRO A 9 13.68 14.60 -3.79
N PRO A 10 12.97 14.61 -2.65
CA PRO A 10 13.51 15.26 -1.46
C PRO A 10 14.77 14.53 -0.99
N GLY A 11 15.74 15.29 -0.48
CA GLY A 11 17.01 14.78 0.02
C GLY A 11 17.19 15.02 1.53
N GLY A 12 18.24 14.44 2.10
CA GLY A 12 18.57 14.52 3.52
C GLY A 12 18.67 13.13 4.16
N GLU A 13 19.22 13.07 5.38
CA GLU A 13 19.48 11.81 6.10
C GLU A 13 18.18 11.11 6.54
N ASP A 14 17.08 11.85 6.69
CA ASP A 14 15.77 11.32 7.09
C ASP A 14 14.97 10.71 5.92
N TRP A 15 15.51 10.72 4.70
CA TRP A 15 14.83 10.22 3.51
C TRP A 15 15.31 8.83 3.10
N ILE A 16 14.34 7.93 2.92
CA ILE A 16 14.56 6.63 2.29
C ILE A 16 13.97 6.60 0.88
N HIS A 17 14.59 5.80 0.01
CA HIS A 17 14.14 5.61 -1.37
C HIS A 17 13.61 4.19 -1.54
N GLU A 18 12.38 4.06 -2.02
CA GLU A 18 11.74 2.77 -2.33
C GLU A 18 11.48 2.66 -3.82
N LEU A 19 11.54 1.43 -4.36
CA LEU A 19 11.17 1.17 -5.76
C LEU A 19 9.67 1.39 -5.95
N LYS A 20 9.30 2.16 -6.98
CA LYS A 20 7.90 2.25 -7.39
C LYS A 20 7.45 0.92 -7.99
N LEU A 21 6.56 0.23 -7.29
CA LEU A 21 5.84 -0.93 -7.82
C LEU A 21 4.63 -0.47 -8.64
N ASP A 22 4.39 -1.12 -9.78
CA ASP A 22 3.19 -0.91 -10.58
C ASP A 22 2.16 -2.01 -10.31
N GLY A 23 0.99 -1.61 -9.84
CA GLY A 23 -0.04 -2.55 -9.38
C GLY A 23 -1.14 -1.88 -8.57
N TYR A 24 -2.01 -2.71 -8.00
CA TYR A 24 -3.13 -2.24 -7.19
C TYR A 24 -2.71 -1.99 -5.75
N ARG A 25 -2.83 -0.73 -5.29
CA ARG A 25 -2.65 -0.41 -3.88
C ARG A 25 -3.72 -1.11 -3.03
N SER A 26 -3.26 -1.87 -2.06
CA SER A 26 -4.08 -2.64 -1.14
C SER A 26 -3.71 -2.31 0.31
N GLN A 27 -4.72 -2.24 1.18
CA GLN A 27 -4.55 -2.21 2.64
C GLN A 27 -4.83 -3.61 3.19
N ILE A 28 -3.92 -4.13 4.01
CA ILE A 28 -4.07 -5.43 4.64
C ILE A 28 -4.25 -5.23 6.15
N VAL A 29 -5.32 -5.78 6.71
CA VAL A 29 -5.59 -5.82 8.15
C VAL A 29 -5.29 -7.23 8.63
N ILE A 30 -4.40 -7.38 9.61
CA ILE A 30 -3.98 -8.66 10.17
C ILE A 30 -4.25 -8.63 11.68
N ASN A 31 -5.31 -9.32 12.11
CA ASN A 31 -5.65 -9.46 13.53
C ASN A 31 -5.25 -10.84 14.09
N GLY A 32 -4.97 -11.80 13.22
CA GLY A 32 -4.55 -13.15 13.56
C GLY A 32 -4.47 -14.02 12.31
N PRO A 33 -4.02 -15.29 12.43
CA PRO A 33 -3.86 -16.20 11.29
C PRO A 33 -5.12 -16.43 10.47
N GLU A 34 -6.30 -16.34 11.10
CA GLU A 34 -7.61 -16.56 10.46
C GLU A 34 -8.39 -15.27 10.18
N ASP A 35 -7.92 -14.11 10.64
CA ASP A 35 -8.53 -12.80 10.38
C ASP A 35 -7.54 -11.89 9.64
N ILE A 36 -7.47 -12.15 8.34
CA ILE A 36 -6.76 -11.33 7.35
C ILE A 36 -7.79 -10.76 6.39
N ARG A 37 -7.82 -9.44 6.26
CA ARG A 37 -8.73 -8.71 5.35
C ARG A 37 -7.94 -7.80 4.43
N VAL A 38 -8.35 -7.73 3.15
CA VAL A 38 -7.67 -6.94 2.12
C VAL A 38 -8.66 -5.95 1.49
N PHE A 39 -8.30 -4.67 1.48
CA PHE A 39 -9.12 -3.61 0.90
C PHE A 39 -8.37 -2.87 -0.21
N THR A 40 -9.08 -2.44 -1.26
CA THR A 40 -8.52 -1.57 -2.30
C THR A 40 -8.28 -0.14 -1.80
N LYS A 41 -7.58 0.70 -2.58
CA LYS A 41 -7.53 2.16 -2.36
C LYS A 41 -8.93 2.79 -2.18
N SER A 42 -9.96 2.28 -2.88
CA SER A 42 -11.33 2.77 -2.82
C SER A 42 -12.19 2.11 -1.74
N GLY A 43 -11.63 1.21 -0.92
CA GLY A 43 -12.34 0.54 0.18
C GLY A 43 -13.14 -0.70 -0.22
N ALA A 44 -13.03 -1.19 -1.47
CA ALA A 44 -13.66 -2.44 -1.87
C ALA A 44 -12.96 -3.62 -1.17
N ASP A 45 -13.76 -4.56 -0.65
CA ASP A 45 -13.23 -5.78 -0.03
C ASP A 45 -12.73 -6.75 -1.11
N TRP A 46 -11.43 -7.02 -1.07
CA TRP A 46 -10.69 -7.93 -1.94
C TRP A 46 -10.15 -9.15 -1.19
N THR A 47 -10.60 -9.41 0.04
CA THR A 47 -10.14 -10.52 0.87
C THR A 47 -10.23 -11.86 0.13
N THR A 48 -11.30 -12.10 -0.62
CA THR A 48 -11.48 -13.33 -1.41
C THR A 48 -10.61 -13.41 -2.65
N LYS A 49 -10.19 -12.27 -3.23
CA LYS A 49 -9.30 -12.24 -4.41
C LYS A 49 -7.86 -12.59 -4.11
N PHE A 50 -7.45 -12.44 -2.84
CA PHE A 50 -6.11 -12.74 -2.36
C PHE A 50 -6.01 -14.13 -1.70
N LYS A 51 -7.08 -14.92 -1.74
CA LYS A 51 -7.01 -16.33 -1.35
C LYS A 51 -6.26 -17.09 -2.45
N GLY A 52 -5.09 -17.62 -2.10
CA GLY A 52 -4.36 -18.62 -2.89
C GLY A 52 -4.96 -20.00 -2.72
#